data_AF-A0A1Q7PRU7-F1
#
_entry.id   AF-A0A1Q7PRU7-F1
#
_cell.length_a   1.000
_cell.length_b   1.000
_cell.length_c   1.000
_cell.angle_alpha   90.00
_cell.angle_beta   90.00
_cell.angle_gamma   90.00
#
_symmetry.space_group_name_H-M   'P 1'
#
loop_
_entity.id
_entity.type
_entity.pdbx_description
1 polymer ?
#
loop_
_entity_poly.entity_id
_entity_poly.type
_entity_poly.pdbx_seq_one_letter_code
_entity_poly.pdbx_strand_id
1 'polypeptide(L)'
;MGRTTQTMTQLVAQEEAYWAPFRRALRKEDQVVFDKLFAAARHHTAPAHYASHATPFDSILVAMILEAMKAVEDLRQRLNQLETGNAETEKSPRSLRSLGAERGNAIEERAPLQLPVPGPRSPVP
;
A
#
# COMPACT_ATOMS: atom_id res chain seq x y z
N MET A 1 33.49 43.73 -4.35
CA MET A 1 33.16 42.70 -3.33
C MET A 1 32.14 41.76 -3.95
N GLY A 2 32.59 40.59 -4.43
CA GLY A 2 31.72 39.64 -5.14
C GLY A 2 30.62 39.13 -4.22
N ARG A 3 29.37 39.16 -4.68
CA ARG A 3 28.23 38.60 -3.95
C ARG A 3 28.44 37.09 -3.90
N THR A 4 28.79 36.55 -2.74
CA THR A 4 28.82 35.11 -2.53
C THR A 4 27.41 34.59 -2.70
N THR A 5 27.12 33.91 -3.80
CA THR A 5 25.81 33.28 -4.03
C THR A 5 25.62 32.20 -2.96
N GLN A 6 24.60 32.34 -2.11
CA GLN A 6 24.27 31.32 -1.13
C GLN A 6 23.96 29.99 -1.83
N THR A 7 24.44 28.89 -1.28
CA THR A 7 24.11 27.56 -1.78
C THR A 7 22.70 27.16 -1.33
N MET A 8 22.05 26.27 -2.07
CA MET A 8 20.73 25.74 -1.69
C MET A 8 20.73 25.14 -0.27
N THR A 9 21.81 24.44 0.11
CA THR A 9 21.94 23.89 1.46
C THR A 9 21.97 24.98 2.54
N GLN A 10 22.62 26.12 2.27
CA GLN A 10 22.64 27.26 3.17
C GLN A 10 21.27 27.92 3.29
N LEU A 11 20.55 28.05 2.16
CA LEU A 11 19.18 28.57 2.12
C LEU A 11 18.22 27.68 2.92
N VAL A 12 18.28 26.36 2.71
CA VAL A 12 17.47 25.39 3.47
C VAL A 12 17.78 25.47 4.96
N ALA A 13 19.05 25.55 5.35
CA ALA A 13 19.43 25.66 6.76
C ALA A 13 18.94 26.97 7.40
N GLN A 14 18.97 28.08 6.65
CA GLN A 14 18.44 29.36 7.10
C GLN A 14 16.92 29.30 7.31
N GLU A 15 16.19 28.71 6.36
CA GLU A 15 14.75 28.51 6.49
C GLU A 15 14.41 27.54 7.64
N GLU A 16 15.14 26.43 7.78
CA GLU A 16 14.96 25.46 8.87
C GLU A 16 15.11 26.14 10.25
N ALA A 17 16.10 27.03 10.40
CA ALA A 17 16.29 27.83 11.60
C ALA A 17 15.16 28.85 11.81
N TYR A 18 14.70 29.50 10.75
CA TYR A 18 13.57 30.44 10.80
C TYR A 18 12.28 29.76 11.29
N TRP A 19 12.04 28.52 10.87
CA TRP A 19 10.87 27.74 11.25
C TRP A 19 11.02 26.97 12.59
N ALA A 20 12.15 27.09 13.30
CA ALA A 20 12.36 26.42 14.58
C ALA A 20 11.28 26.70 15.66
N PRO A 21 10.68 27.91 15.77
CA PRO A 21 9.55 28.14 16.68
C PRO A 21 8.29 27.35 16.28
N PHE A 22 7.98 27.28 14.99
CA PHE A 22 6.85 26.50 14.48
C PHE A 22 7.04 25.01 14.75
N ARG A 23 8.23 24.47 14.45
CA ARG A 23 8.60 23.08 14.77
C ARG A 23 8.37 22.76 16.25
N ARG A 24 8.76 23.67 17.16
CA ARG A 24 8.58 23.48 18.61
C ARG A 24 7.11 23.44 19.05
N ALA A 25 6.21 24.08 18.31
CA ALA A 25 4.78 24.07 18.59
C ALA A 25 4.06 22.81 18.09
N LEU A 26 4.69 22.03 17.19
CA LEU A 26 4.14 20.79 16.66
C LEU A 26 4.19 19.64 17.70
N ARG A 27 3.29 18.67 17.53
CA ARG A 27 3.35 17.39 18.25
C ARG A 27 4.61 16.61 17.86
N LYS A 28 5.05 15.66 18.71
CA LYS A 28 6.32 14.94 18.48
C LYS A 28 6.29 14.15 17.16
N GLU A 29 5.16 13.55 16.83
CA GLU A 29 4.92 12.84 15.57
C GLU A 29 5.08 13.77 14.36
N ASP A 30 4.51 14.97 14.43
CA ASP A 30 4.56 15.96 13.36
C ASP A 30 5.95 16.59 13.21
N GLN A 31 6.71 16.73 14.30
CA GLN A 31 8.10 17.18 14.26
C GLN A 31 8.98 16.26 13.42
N VAL A 32 8.79 14.95 13.52
CA VAL A 32 9.55 13.97 12.72
C VAL A 32 9.22 14.10 11.24
N VAL A 33 7.95 14.34 10.89
CA VAL A 33 7.53 14.57 9.50
C VAL A 33 8.11 15.89 8.98
N PHE A 34 8.07 16.93 9.80
CA PHE A 34 8.63 18.24 9.48
C PHE A 34 10.15 18.16 9.17
N ASP A 35 10.92 17.46 10.00
CA ASP A 35 12.36 17.27 9.78
C ASP A 35 12.65 16.52 8.47
N LYS A 36 11.81 15.53 8.13
CA LYS A 36 11.92 14.79 6.87
C LYS A 36 11.63 15.67 5.66
N LEU A 37 10.69 16.61 5.76
CA LEU A 37 10.40 17.58 4.68
C LEU A 37 11.63 18.46 4.39
N PHE A 38 12.25 19.03 5.42
CA PHE A 38 13.46 19.84 5.23
C PHE A 38 14.66 19.02 4.76
N ALA A 39 14.79 17.77 5.20
CA ALA A 39 15.78 16.85 4.65
C ALA A 39 15.56 16.56 3.17
N ALA A 40 14.31 16.31 2.74
CA ALA A 40 13.95 16.08 1.35
C ALA A 40 14.30 17.28 0.45
N ALA A 41 14.03 18.51 0.92
CA ALA A 41 14.32 19.72 0.16
C ALA A 41 15.81 19.90 -0.18
N ARG A 42 16.73 19.38 0.66
CA ARG A 42 18.18 19.44 0.41
C ARG A 42 18.62 18.68 -0.86
N HIS A 43 17.82 17.73 -1.34
CA HIS A 43 18.16 16.92 -2.53
C HIS A 43 17.88 17.61 -3.87
N HIS A 44 17.12 18.71 -3.88
CA HIS A 44 16.70 19.40 -5.10
C HIS A 44 17.56 20.64 -5.40
N THR A 45 18.86 20.42 -5.60
CA THR A 45 19.89 21.47 -5.81
C THR A 45 19.90 22.10 -7.21
N ALA A 46 19.35 21.43 -8.24
CA ALA A 46 19.42 21.89 -9.63
C ALA A 46 18.33 22.91 -10.06
N PRO A 47 17.04 22.80 -9.64
CA PRO A 47 15.99 23.69 -10.14
C PRO A 47 15.98 25.10 -9.52
N ALA A 48 16.52 25.27 -8.31
CA ALA A 48 16.53 26.55 -7.60
C ALA A 48 17.34 27.64 -8.31
N HIS A 49 18.33 27.25 -9.12
CA HIS A 49 19.10 28.17 -9.96
C HIS A 49 18.33 28.70 -11.17
N TYR A 50 17.29 27.98 -11.63
CA TYR A 50 16.45 28.40 -12.76
C TYR A 50 15.29 29.29 -12.34
N ALA A 51 14.95 29.31 -11.04
CA ALA A 51 13.86 30.12 -10.50
C ALA A 51 14.35 31.54 -10.16
N SER A 52 14.84 32.28 -11.16
CA SER A 52 15.37 33.66 -11.03
C SER A 52 14.35 34.68 -10.49
N HIS A 53 13.08 34.30 -10.35
CA HIS A 53 11.97 35.13 -9.88
C HIS A 53 11.29 34.59 -8.62
N ALA A 54 11.59 33.36 -8.21
CA ALA A 54 10.95 32.74 -7.04
C ALA A 54 11.77 33.05 -5.78
N THR A 55 11.10 33.22 -4.65
CA THR A 55 11.82 33.30 -3.39
C THR A 55 12.52 31.96 -3.12
N PRO A 56 13.66 31.93 -2.41
CA PRO A 56 14.31 30.68 -2.02
C PRO A 56 13.36 29.68 -1.35
N PHE A 57 12.41 30.18 -0.56
CA PHE A 57 11.39 29.38 0.10
C PHE A 57 10.43 28.71 -0.89
N ASP A 58 10.02 29.37 -1.98
CA ASP A 58 9.16 28.75 -3.00
C ASP A 58 9.82 27.53 -3.64
N SER A 59 11.14 27.61 -3.90
CA SER A 59 11.90 26.48 -4.43
C SER A 59 11.98 25.31 -3.44
N ILE A 60 12.11 25.63 -2.15
CA ILE A 60 12.11 24.65 -1.06
C ILE A 60 10.74 23.99 -0.93
N LEU A 61 9.66 24.76 -1.01
CA LEU A 61 8.29 24.24 -0.98
C LEU A 61 8.00 23.31 -2.15
N VAL A 62 8.36 23.71 -3.38
CA VAL A 62 8.16 22.87 -4.57
C VAL A 62 8.93 21.56 -4.45
N ALA A 63 10.17 21.60 -3.93
CA ALA A 63 10.94 20.39 -3.65
C ALA A 63 10.27 19.46 -2.62
N MET A 64 9.77 20.03 -1.51
CA MET A 64 9.03 19.27 -0.50
C MET A 64 7.76 18.62 -1.07
N ILE A 65 6.99 19.38 -1.87
CA ILE A 65 5.77 18.89 -2.51
C ILE A 65 6.09 17.76 -3.49
N LEU A 66 7.15 17.91 -4.29
CA LEU A 66 7.55 16.91 -5.26
C LEU A 66 7.92 15.58 -4.59
N GLU A 67 8.68 15.62 -3.49
CA GLU A 67 9.02 14.41 -2.74
C GLU A 67 7.80 13.78 -2.06
N ALA A 68 6.88 14.60 -1.53
CA ALA A 68 5.62 14.12 -0.99
C ALA A 68 4.76 13.42 -2.04
N MET A 69 4.67 13.97 -3.26
CA MET A 69 3.94 13.35 -4.36
C MET A 69 4.56 12.01 -4.78
N LYS A 70 5.90 11.91 -4.82
CA LYS A 70 6.59 10.65 -5.09
C LYS A 70 6.26 9.59 -4.03
N ALA A 71 6.30 9.96 -2.75
CA ALA A 71 5.96 9.04 -1.66
C ALA A 71 4.51 8.54 -1.75
N VAL A 72 3.56 9.41 -2.14
CA VAL A 72 2.16 9.03 -2.36
C VAL A 72 2.04 8.05 -3.53
N GLU A 73 2.73 8.31 -4.63
CA GLU A 73 2.68 7.45 -5.82
C GLU A 73 3.31 6.08 -5.55
N ASP A 74 4.43 6.03 -4.84
CA ASP A 74 5.06 4.77 -4.40
C ASP A 74 4.12 3.95 -3.51
N LEU A 75 3.40 4.60 -2.59
CA LEU A 75 2.41 3.94 -1.74
C LEU A 75 1.24 3.40 -2.56
N ARG A 76 0.73 4.17 -3.53
CA ARG A 76 -0.33 3.72 -4.45
C ARG A 76 0.10 2.51 -5.26
N GLN A 77 1.33 2.52 -5.79
CA GLN A 77 1.86 1.38 -6.53
C GLN A 77 1.97 0.12 -5.68
N ARG A 78 2.44 0.25 -4.42
CA ARG A 78 2.50 -0.89 -3.48
C ARG A 78 1.11 -1.43 -3.15
N LEU A 79 0.12 -0.56 -2.93
CA LEU A 79 -1.27 -0.98 -2.70
C LEU A 79 -1.82 -1.73 -3.92
N ASN A 80 -1.65 -1.19 -5.13
CA ASN A 80 -2.09 -1.85 -6.36
C ASN A 80 -1.43 -3.23 -6.56
N GLN A 81 -0.14 -3.37 -6.21
CA GLN A 81 0.57 -4.66 -6.30
C GLN A 81 0.00 -5.69 -5.31
N LEU A 82 -0.32 -5.28 -4.08
CA LEU A 82 -0.93 -6.15 -3.07
C LEU A 82 -2.35 -6.56 -3.47
N GLU A 83 -3.16 -5.64 -3.99
CA GLU A 83 -4.51 -5.91 -4.47
C GLU A 83 -4.51 -6.86 -5.68
N THR A 84 -3.58 -6.66 -6.62
CA THR A 84 -3.46 -7.52 -7.81
C THR A 84 -2.93 -8.91 -7.45
N GLY A 85 -1.93 -9.00 -6.56
CA GLY A 85 -1.40 -10.28 -6.06
C GLY A 85 -2.43 -11.09 -5.25
N ASN A 86 -3.29 -10.43 -4.50
CA ASN A 86 -4.43 -11.09 -3.83
C ASN A 86 -5.47 -11.60 -4.84
N ALA A 87 -5.76 -10.84 -5.90
CA ALA A 87 -6.72 -11.26 -6.93
C ALA A 87 -6.25 -12.50 -7.72
N GLU A 88 -4.94 -12.71 -7.89
CA GLU A 88 -4.37 -13.94 -8.48
C GLU A 88 -4.44 -15.13 -7.51
N THR A 89 -4.23 -14.87 -6.22
CA THR A 89 -4.32 -15.89 -5.16
C THR A 89 -5.77 -16.35 -4.94
N GLU A 90 -6.75 -15.44 -5.02
CA GLU A 90 -8.18 -15.74 -4.87
C GLU A 90 -8.84 -16.34 -6.13
N LYS A 91 -8.25 -16.20 -7.32
CA LYS A 91 -8.70 -16.93 -8.52
C LYS A 91 -8.30 -18.41 -8.51
N SER A 92 -7.37 -18.80 -7.64
CA SER A 92 -6.85 -20.18 -7.52
C SER A 92 -7.30 -20.98 -6.28
N PRO A 93 -8.61 -21.04 -5.96
CA PRO A 93 -9.15 -22.12 -5.10
C PRO A 93 -10.22 -22.98 -5.80
N ARG A 94 -10.41 -22.86 -7.13
CA ARG A 94 -11.40 -23.68 -7.87
C ARG A 94 -10.85 -25.01 -8.42
N SER A 95 -9.53 -25.21 -8.49
CA SER A 95 -8.94 -26.48 -8.97
C SER A 95 -8.78 -27.56 -7.90
N LEU A 96 -8.87 -27.22 -6.61
CA LEU A 96 -8.77 -28.21 -5.51
C LEU A 96 -10.10 -28.91 -5.17
N ARG A 97 -11.22 -28.50 -5.80
CA ARG A 97 -12.52 -29.18 -5.64
C ARG A 97 -12.73 -30.37 -6.60
N SER A 98 -11.90 -30.52 -7.64
CA SER A 98 -12.04 -31.62 -8.61
C SER A 98 -11.26 -32.89 -8.26
N LEU A 99 -10.44 -32.91 -7.20
CA LEU A 99 -9.69 -34.11 -6.77
C LEU A 99 -10.40 -34.98 -5.72
N GLY A 100 -11.59 -34.58 -5.26
CA GLY A 100 -12.34 -35.30 -4.22
C GLY A 100 -13.54 -36.13 -4.70
N ALA A 101 -13.92 -36.06 -5.98
CA ALA A 101 -15.20 -36.63 -6.45
C ALA A 101 -15.11 -38.02 -7.10
N GLU A 102 -13.92 -38.58 -7.31
CA GLU A 102 -13.75 -39.81 -8.11
C GLU A 102 -13.53 -41.09 -7.28
N ARG A 103 -13.55 -41.04 -5.94
CA ARG A 103 -13.46 -42.25 -5.09
C ARG A 103 -14.82 -42.61 -4.50
N GLY A 104 -15.71 -43.11 -5.33
CA GLY A 104 -17.02 -43.57 -4.87
C GLY A 104 -17.86 -44.29 -5.90
N ASN A 105 -17.27 -44.99 -6.88
CA ASN A 105 -18.07 -45.84 -7.75
C ASN A 105 -17.22 -46.95 -8.42
N ALA A 106 -16.99 -48.06 -7.70
CA ALA A 106 -16.68 -49.36 -8.30
C ALA A 106 -16.47 -50.41 -7.20
N ILE A 107 -17.54 -50.91 -6.59
CA ILE A 107 -17.61 -52.34 -6.21
C ILE A 107 -19.03 -52.83 -6.56
N GLU A 108 -19.07 -53.47 -7.74
CA GLU A 108 -19.85 -54.66 -8.12
C GLU A 108 -21.37 -54.70 -7.96
N GLU A 109 -22.01 -54.39 -9.08
CA GLU A 109 -23.03 -55.17 -9.79
C GLU A 109 -23.10 -56.68 -9.46
N ARG A 110 -24.24 -57.15 -8.93
CA ARG A 110 -24.91 -58.41 -9.34
C ARG A 110 -26.42 -58.33 -9.11
N ALA A 111 -27.15 -58.83 -10.10
CA ALA A 111 -28.54 -58.58 -10.48
C ALA A 111 -29.64 -59.18 -9.54
N PRO A 112 -30.94 -58.94 -9.81
CA PRO A 112 -32.00 -58.81 -8.81
C PRO A 112 -32.82 -60.09 -8.59
N LEU A 113 -33.43 -60.24 -7.41
CA LEU A 113 -34.60 -61.11 -7.22
C LEU A 113 -35.68 -60.43 -6.38
N GLN A 114 -36.86 -60.40 -6.99
CA GLN A 114 -38.19 -59.95 -6.58
C GLN A 114 -38.59 -60.22 -5.09
N LEU A 115 -39.15 -59.17 -4.46
CA LEU A 115 -40.29 -59.06 -3.48
C LEU A 115 -40.87 -60.33 -2.80
N PRO A 116 -41.35 -60.27 -1.53
CA PRO A 116 -42.46 -59.37 -1.16
C PRO A 116 -42.48 -58.73 0.25
N VAL A 117 -43.16 -57.59 0.36
CA VAL A 117 -43.83 -57.07 1.59
C VAL A 117 -45.30 -57.56 1.54
N PRO A 118 -46.16 -57.48 2.58
CA PRO A 118 -46.02 -57.30 4.04
C PRO A 118 -46.75 -58.40 4.88
N GLY A 119 -46.44 -58.50 6.17
CA GLY A 119 -47.20 -59.28 7.16
C GLY A 119 -47.75 -58.39 8.29
N PRO A 120 -48.94 -58.68 8.85
CA PRO A 120 -49.81 -57.68 9.45
C PRO A 120 -49.45 -57.27 10.87
N ARG A 121 -49.78 -56.00 11.17
CA ARG A 121 -49.93 -55.47 12.53
C ARG A 121 -50.90 -56.38 13.31
N SER A 122 -50.48 -56.88 14.47
CA SER A 122 -51.43 -57.38 15.46
C SER A 122 -51.64 -56.33 16.55
N PRO A 123 -52.90 -56.08 16.94
CA PRO A 123 -53.26 -55.18 18.03
C PRO A 123 -53.16 -55.86 19.40
N VAL A 124 -52.98 -54.98 20.39
CA VAL A 124 -53.27 -54.98 21.84
C VAL A 124 -54.07 -56.16 22.45
N PRO A 125 -53.94 -56.38 23.77
CA PRO A 125 -54.96 -55.83 24.68
C PRO A 125 -54.43 -54.79 25.69
#